data_AF-A0A956AL09-F1
#
_entry.id   AF-A0A956AL09-F1
#
_cell.length_a   1.000
_cell.length_b   1.000
_cell.length_c   1.000
_cell.angle_alpha   90.00
_cell.angle_beta   90.00
_cell.angle_gamma   90.00
#
_symmetry.space_group_name_H-M   'P 1'
#
loop_
_entity.id
_entity.type
_entity.pdbx_description
1 polymer ?
#
loop_
_entity_poly.entity_id
_entity_poly.type
_entity_poly.pdbx_seq_one_letter_code
_entity_poly.pdbx_strand_id
1 'polypeptide(L)'
;MRPITEVMTRKPVSIPVDASVGDALSLARARQVDHLLVTVGGRFAGVVCAQCDLANALPGANLRDSMHAPLQTIDSDASIEDAADVMCREGVGSLLVVDGEDAVGIATRGDLVRGGYECDDALESRFFCAACGQYSHVTTDPNTDLVAFCESCWDRAQPPRFWEDIGGYD
;
A
#
# COMPACT_ATOMS: atom_id res chain seq x y z
N MET A 1 -23.47 4.19 3.98
CA MET A 1 -22.09 3.85 3.60
C MET A 1 -21.59 4.90 2.64
N ARG A 2 -20.40 5.44 2.87
CA ARG A 2 -19.79 6.46 2.00
C ARG A 2 -19.07 5.75 0.85
N PRO A 3 -19.34 6.08 -0.43
CA PRO A 3 -18.66 5.44 -1.56
C PRO A 3 -17.21 5.90 -1.68
N ILE A 4 -16.36 5.05 -2.24
CA ILE A 4 -14.92 5.29 -2.37
C ILE A 4 -14.61 6.51 -3.24
N THR A 5 -15.47 6.81 -4.22
CA THR A 5 -15.37 7.99 -5.10
C THR A 5 -15.44 9.33 -4.39
N GLU A 6 -16.01 9.39 -3.19
CA GLU A 6 -16.05 10.61 -2.38
C GLU A 6 -14.71 10.92 -1.72
N VAL A 7 -13.86 9.91 -1.48
CA VAL A 7 -12.62 10.04 -0.71
C VAL A 7 -11.36 9.81 -1.54
N MET A 8 -11.47 9.09 -2.66
CA MET A 8 -10.35 8.76 -3.53
C MET A 8 -9.63 9.98 -4.12
N THR A 9 -8.38 9.78 -4.51
CA THR A 9 -7.62 10.72 -5.33
C THR A 9 -7.89 10.48 -6.82
N ARG A 10 -8.59 11.43 -7.47
CA ARG A 10 -8.98 11.36 -8.90
C ARG A 10 -7.82 11.48 -9.90
N LYS A 11 -6.75 12.17 -9.52
CA LYS A 11 -5.57 12.38 -10.38
C LYS A 11 -4.35 11.73 -9.74
N PRO A 12 -4.28 10.38 -9.75
CA PRO A 12 -3.14 9.68 -9.21
C PRO A 12 -1.86 10.11 -9.93
N VAL A 13 -0.78 10.26 -9.17
CA VAL A 13 0.53 10.52 -9.76
C VAL A 13 1.00 9.24 -10.43
N SER A 14 1.31 9.33 -11.71
CA SER A 14 1.76 8.19 -12.51
C SER A 14 3.19 8.34 -12.97
N ILE A 15 3.86 7.21 -13.17
CA ILE A 15 5.23 7.13 -13.68
C ILE A 15 5.35 6.02 -14.74
N PRO A 16 6.11 6.22 -15.83
CA PRO A 16 6.39 5.15 -16.80
C PRO A 16 7.18 3.99 -16.19
N VAL A 17 6.89 2.76 -16.63
CA VAL A 17 7.56 1.52 -16.17
C VAL A 17 9.06 1.48 -16.45
N ASP A 18 9.52 2.22 -17.45
CA ASP A 18 10.92 2.31 -17.88
C ASP A 18 11.70 3.41 -17.15
N ALA A 19 11.04 4.16 -16.26
CA ALA A 19 11.70 5.12 -15.38
C ALA A 19 12.64 4.41 -14.40
N SER A 20 13.60 5.18 -13.86
CA SER A 20 14.47 4.70 -12.80
C SER A 20 13.80 4.81 -11.42
N VAL A 21 14.30 4.04 -10.46
CA VAL A 21 13.95 4.22 -9.05
C VAL A 21 14.21 5.65 -8.56
N GLY A 22 15.30 6.28 -9.00
CA GLY A 22 15.63 7.66 -8.66
C GLY A 22 14.60 8.67 -9.17
N ASP A 23 14.06 8.45 -10.38
CA ASP A 23 12.99 9.28 -10.93
C ASP A 23 11.70 9.11 -10.10
N ALA A 24 11.37 7.88 -9.72
CA ALA A 24 10.21 7.57 -8.88
C ALA A 24 10.31 8.27 -7.51
N LEU A 25 11.43 8.12 -6.82
CA LEU A 25 11.68 8.78 -5.53
C LEU A 25 11.62 10.32 -5.64
N SER A 26 12.19 10.87 -6.71
CA SER A 26 12.17 12.32 -6.98
C SER A 26 10.76 12.83 -7.23
N LEU A 27 9.97 12.10 -8.03
CA LEU A 27 8.58 12.42 -8.34
C LEU A 27 7.68 12.33 -7.10
N ALA A 28 7.79 11.24 -6.34
CA ALA A 28 7.08 11.01 -5.08
C ALA A 28 7.31 12.17 -4.10
N ARG A 29 8.58 12.54 -3.88
CA ARG A 29 8.95 13.67 -3.03
C ARG A 29 8.41 15.01 -3.55
N ALA A 30 8.53 15.27 -4.84
CA ALA A 30 8.08 16.52 -5.45
C ALA A 30 6.55 16.69 -5.39
N ARG A 31 5.81 15.58 -5.44
CA ARG A 31 4.35 15.57 -5.36
C ARG A 31 3.80 15.31 -3.95
N GLN A 32 4.68 15.02 -2.99
CA GLN A 32 4.34 14.67 -1.61
C GLN A 32 3.35 13.49 -1.56
N VAL A 33 3.62 12.47 -2.38
CA VAL A 33 2.83 11.24 -2.41
C VAL A 33 3.73 10.04 -2.21
N ASP A 34 3.18 9.01 -1.59
CA ASP A 34 3.92 7.78 -1.31
C ASP A 34 3.70 6.74 -2.41
N HIS A 35 2.50 6.67 -3.00
CA HIS A 35 2.14 5.69 -4.02
C HIS A 35 2.16 6.32 -5.41
N LEU A 36 2.82 5.66 -6.35
CA LEU A 36 2.85 6.04 -7.77
C LEU A 36 2.22 4.93 -8.61
N LEU A 37 1.31 5.30 -9.50
CA LEU A 37 0.79 4.35 -10.48
C LEU A 37 1.81 4.16 -11.60
N VAL A 38 2.23 2.92 -11.82
CA VAL A 38 3.16 2.57 -12.89
C VAL A 38 2.37 2.35 -14.19
N THR A 39 2.85 2.96 -15.26
CA THR A 39 2.22 2.92 -16.58
C THR A 39 3.08 2.21 -17.63
N VAL A 40 2.45 1.39 -18.46
CA VAL A 40 3.06 0.71 -19.62
C VAL A 40 2.28 1.13 -20.86
N GLY A 41 2.93 1.82 -21.79
CA GLY A 41 2.26 2.28 -23.01
C GLY A 41 1.03 3.17 -22.75
N GLY A 42 1.06 3.98 -21.69
CA GLY A 42 -0.04 4.86 -21.29
C GLY A 42 -1.17 4.20 -20.50
N ARG A 43 -1.10 2.89 -20.22
CA ARG A 43 -2.08 2.17 -19.39
C ARG A 43 -1.50 1.88 -18.00
N PHE A 44 -2.33 1.93 -16.96
CA PHE A 44 -1.92 1.51 -15.62
C PHE A 44 -1.62 0.00 -15.60
N ALA A 45 -0.48 -0.36 -15.04
CA ALA A 45 0.01 -1.73 -15.01
C ALA A 45 0.42 -2.19 -13.61
N GLY A 46 0.78 -1.25 -12.73
CA GLY A 46 1.26 -1.56 -11.38
C GLY A 46 1.16 -0.36 -10.45
N VAL A 47 1.50 -0.57 -9.19
CA VAL A 47 1.75 0.50 -8.20
C VAL A 47 3.11 0.28 -7.57
N VAL A 48 3.73 1.37 -7.13
CA VAL A 48 4.95 1.32 -6.33
C VAL A 48 4.86 2.34 -5.20
N CYS A 49 5.27 1.93 -4.02
CA CYS A 49 5.38 2.74 -2.82
C CYS A 49 6.81 3.26 -2.66
N ALA A 50 6.98 4.57 -2.59
CA ALA A 50 8.27 5.24 -2.50
C ALA A 50 8.97 5.00 -1.14
N GLN A 51 8.23 4.77 -0.06
CA GLN A 51 8.85 4.34 1.21
C GLN A 51 9.06 2.82 1.23
N CYS A 52 8.01 1.99 1.08
CA CYS A 52 8.18 0.54 1.29
C CYS A 52 8.96 -0.17 0.17
N ASP A 53 8.57 0.02 -1.09
CA ASP A 53 9.08 -0.80 -2.19
C ASP A 53 10.47 -0.33 -2.64
N LEU A 54 10.71 0.98 -2.52
CA LEU A 54 11.94 1.62 -2.97
C LEU A 54 12.95 1.89 -1.85
N ALA A 55 12.62 1.61 -0.57
CA ALA A 55 13.48 1.87 0.60
C ALA A 55 14.94 1.45 0.38
N ASN A 56 15.11 0.26 -0.18
CA ASN A 56 16.40 -0.42 -0.34
C ASN A 56 16.85 -0.52 -1.80
N ALA A 57 16.08 0.07 -2.72
CA ALA A 57 16.38 0.00 -4.14
C ALA A 57 17.46 1.02 -4.54
N LEU A 58 18.36 0.63 -5.42
CA LEU A 58 19.39 1.54 -5.93
C LEU A 58 18.74 2.57 -6.86
N PRO A 59 19.10 3.86 -6.79
CA PRO A 59 18.49 4.89 -7.64
C PRO A 59 18.58 4.62 -9.15
N GLY A 60 19.62 3.91 -9.61
CA GLY A 60 19.79 3.53 -11.01
C GLY A 60 19.09 2.23 -11.42
N ALA A 61 18.43 1.53 -10.49
CA ALA A 61 17.70 0.30 -10.79
C ALA A 61 16.44 0.60 -11.62
N ASN A 62 15.97 -0.42 -12.32
CA ASN A 62 14.75 -0.33 -13.12
C ASN A 62 13.52 -0.38 -12.20
N LEU A 63 12.58 0.55 -12.39
CA LEU A 63 11.36 0.60 -11.57
C LEU A 63 10.50 -0.66 -11.69
N ARG A 64 10.54 -1.33 -12.85
CA ARG A 64 9.83 -2.58 -13.11
C ARG A 64 10.13 -3.68 -12.08
N ASP A 65 11.35 -3.69 -11.54
CA ASP A 65 11.81 -4.75 -10.65
C ASP A 65 11.25 -4.59 -9.21
N SER A 66 10.67 -3.42 -8.89
CA SER A 66 10.13 -3.09 -7.57
C SER A 66 8.63 -2.82 -7.56
N MET A 67 7.97 -2.79 -8.73
CA MET A 67 6.53 -2.52 -8.79
C MET A 67 5.69 -3.75 -8.42
N HIS A 68 4.52 -3.50 -7.84
CA HIS A 68 3.50 -4.52 -7.62
C HIS A 68 2.54 -4.56 -8.81
N ALA A 69 2.35 -5.75 -9.39
CA ALA A 69 1.44 -5.98 -10.50
C ALA A 69 0.82 -7.39 -10.42
N PRO A 70 -0.45 -7.59 -10.80
CA PRO A 70 -1.40 -6.56 -11.26
C PRO A 70 -1.87 -5.64 -10.11
N LEU A 71 -2.34 -4.44 -10.47
CA LEU A 71 -3.00 -3.53 -9.54
C LEU A 71 -4.25 -4.18 -8.94
N GLN A 72 -4.37 -4.12 -7.62
CA GLN A 72 -5.64 -4.46 -6.97
C GLN A 72 -6.65 -3.35 -7.25
N THR A 73 -7.86 -3.73 -7.64
CA THR A 73 -8.91 -2.80 -8.07
C THR A 73 -10.11 -2.84 -7.15
N ILE A 74 -10.89 -1.77 -7.16
CA ILE A 74 -12.19 -1.72 -6.49
C ILE A 74 -13.18 -0.87 -7.30
N ASP A 75 -14.45 -1.28 -7.31
CA ASP A 75 -15.51 -0.53 -7.99
C ASP A 75 -15.75 0.83 -7.34
N SER A 76 -16.11 1.81 -8.16
CA SER A 76 -16.26 3.22 -7.79
C SER A 76 -17.42 3.52 -6.81
N ASP A 77 -18.39 2.61 -6.73
CA ASP A 77 -19.53 2.68 -5.83
C ASP A 77 -19.35 1.86 -4.54
N ALA A 78 -18.29 1.05 -4.45
CA ALA A 78 -17.92 0.32 -3.24
C ALA A 78 -17.67 1.27 -2.08
N SER A 79 -17.88 0.81 -0.84
CA SER A 79 -17.74 1.66 0.33
C SER A 79 -16.29 1.82 0.80
N ILE A 80 -16.07 2.76 1.70
CA ILE A 80 -14.77 2.91 2.39
C ILE A 80 -14.43 1.66 3.22
N GLU A 81 -15.42 0.97 3.77
CA GLU A 81 -15.26 -0.29 4.51
C GLU A 81 -14.89 -1.44 3.58
N ASP A 82 -15.58 -1.59 2.44
CA ASP A 82 -15.22 -2.59 1.41
C ASP A 82 -13.76 -2.39 0.94
N ALA A 83 -13.36 -1.13 0.75
CA ALA A 83 -11.98 -0.79 0.39
C ALA A 83 -10.98 -1.17 1.48
N ALA A 84 -11.30 -0.95 2.75
CA ALA A 84 -10.44 -1.34 3.87
C ALA A 84 -10.29 -2.87 3.94
N ASP A 85 -11.39 -3.61 3.75
CA ASP A 85 -11.41 -5.07 3.73
C ASP A 85 -10.51 -5.63 2.62
N VAL A 86 -10.62 -5.10 1.40
CA VAL A 86 -9.76 -5.51 0.28
C VAL A 86 -8.30 -5.16 0.58
N MET A 87 -8.00 -3.95 1.08
CA MET A 87 -6.63 -3.58 1.44
C MET A 87 -6.03 -4.51 2.50
N CYS A 88 -6.80 -4.86 3.53
CA CYS A 88 -6.36 -5.79 4.58
C CYS A 88 -6.16 -7.20 4.04
N ARG A 89 -7.14 -7.73 3.31
CA ARG A 89 -7.13 -9.10 2.77
C ARG A 89 -5.99 -9.32 1.79
N GLU A 90 -5.82 -8.39 0.85
CA GLU A 90 -4.78 -8.49 -0.19
C GLU A 90 -3.40 -8.00 0.30
N GLY A 91 -3.32 -7.45 1.52
CA GLY A 91 -2.07 -6.95 2.09
C GLY A 91 -1.51 -5.70 1.39
N VAL A 92 -2.39 -4.89 0.78
CA VAL A 92 -2.01 -3.71 0.00
C VAL A 92 -2.36 -2.40 0.72
N GLY A 93 -1.60 -1.33 0.43
CA GLY A 93 -1.82 0.01 0.98
C GLY A 93 -2.72 0.90 0.12
N SER A 94 -3.03 0.46 -1.11
CA SER A 94 -3.79 1.24 -2.09
C SER A 94 -4.53 0.35 -3.08
N LEU A 95 -5.61 0.88 -3.63
CA LEU A 95 -6.47 0.25 -4.65
C LEU A 95 -6.68 1.22 -5.81
N LEU A 96 -6.64 0.70 -7.04
CA LEU A 96 -7.09 1.43 -8.21
C LEU A 96 -8.62 1.45 -8.22
N VAL A 97 -9.22 2.63 -8.25
CA VAL A 97 -10.68 2.76 -8.34
C VAL A 97 -11.09 2.72 -9.81
N VAL A 98 -12.03 1.84 -10.13
CA VAL A 98 -12.54 1.64 -11.49
C VAL A 98 -14.04 1.91 -11.57
N ASP A 99 -14.48 2.47 -12.70
CA ASP A 99 -15.89 2.58 -13.07
C ASP A 99 -16.09 1.81 -14.39
N GLY A 100 -16.58 0.57 -14.28
CA GLY A 100 -16.57 -0.37 -15.39
C GLY A 100 -15.14 -0.70 -15.84
N GLU A 101 -14.78 -0.30 -17.07
CA GLU A 101 -13.43 -0.53 -17.62
C GLU A 101 -12.48 0.66 -17.39
N ASP A 102 -12.99 1.80 -16.90
CA ASP A 102 -12.24 3.03 -16.78
C ASP A 102 -11.60 3.16 -15.40
N ALA A 103 -10.29 3.43 -15.36
CA ALA A 103 -9.60 3.80 -14.13
C ALA A 103 -9.88 5.27 -13.78
N VAL A 104 -10.59 5.49 -12.67
CA VAL A 104 -11.10 6.82 -12.28
C VAL A 104 -10.36 7.45 -11.09
N GLY A 105 -9.52 6.69 -10.40
CA GLY A 105 -8.72 7.21 -9.29
C GLY A 105 -7.90 6.16 -8.56
N ILE A 106 -7.27 6.57 -7.46
CA ILE A 106 -6.61 5.69 -6.49
C ILE A 106 -7.18 5.98 -5.10
N ALA A 107 -7.42 4.94 -4.32
CA ALA A 107 -7.73 5.04 -2.90
C ALA A 107 -6.58 4.46 -2.08
N THR A 108 -6.18 5.17 -1.03
CA THR A 108 -5.14 4.75 -0.08
C THR A 108 -5.71 4.63 1.32
N ARG A 109 -5.01 3.94 2.24
CA ARG A 109 -5.41 3.92 3.67
C ARG A 109 -5.63 5.32 4.25
N GLY A 110 -4.80 6.29 3.85
CA GLY A 110 -4.94 7.68 4.27
C GLY A 110 -6.21 8.36 3.73
N ASP A 111 -6.67 7.99 2.54
CA ASP A 111 -7.94 8.48 1.99
C ASP A 111 -9.12 7.92 2.78
N LEU A 112 -9.07 6.62 3.15
CA LEU A 112 -10.12 5.99 3.97
C LEU A 112 -10.22 6.66 5.35
N VAL A 113 -9.09 6.84 6.03
CA VAL A 113 -9.06 7.49 7.37
C VAL A 113 -9.55 8.94 7.30
N ARG A 114 -9.11 9.74 6.31
CA ARG A 114 -9.65 11.10 6.11
C ARG A 114 -11.14 11.07 5.73
N GLY A 115 -11.54 10.01 5.05
CA GLY A 115 -12.90 9.65 4.70
C GLY A 115 -13.77 9.21 5.88
N GLY A 116 -13.25 9.21 7.11
CA GLY A 116 -13.99 8.83 8.30
C GLY A 116 -14.10 7.32 8.51
N TYR A 117 -13.20 6.53 7.91
CA TYR A 117 -13.08 5.11 8.26
C TYR A 117 -12.66 5.01 9.73
N GLU A 118 -13.56 4.47 10.53
CA GLU A 118 -13.33 4.09 11.92
C GLU A 118 -13.19 2.57 11.94
N CYS A 119 -12.19 2.07 12.65
CA CYS A 119 -11.95 0.64 12.71
C CYS A 119 -13.01 -0.04 13.59
N ASP A 120 -13.51 -1.20 13.14
CA ASP A 120 -14.35 -2.10 13.93
C ASP A 120 -13.51 -3.33 14.36
N ASP A 121 -13.83 -3.88 15.53
CA ASP A 121 -13.03 -4.82 16.34
C ASP A 121 -12.57 -6.09 15.59
N ALA A 122 -13.14 -6.41 14.43
CA ALA A 122 -12.87 -7.65 13.67
C ALA A 122 -11.67 -7.57 12.71
N LEU A 123 -11.24 -6.37 12.29
CA LEU A 123 -10.19 -6.16 11.25
C LEU A 123 -9.04 -5.27 11.73
N GLU A 124 -9.13 -4.77 12.96
CA GLU A 124 -8.27 -3.73 13.53
C GLU A 124 -6.78 -4.00 13.40
N SER A 125 -6.38 -5.25 13.60
CA SER A 125 -5.00 -5.58 13.83
C SER A 125 -4.13 -5.49 12.57
N ARG A 126 -4.72 -5.44 11.36
CA ARG A 126 -3.98 -5.41 10.08
C ARG A 126 -3.94 -4.04 9.41
N PHE A 127 -4.90 -3.17 9.71
CA PHE A 127 -5.00 -1.86 9.06
C PHE A 127 -4.08 -0.82 9.71
N PHE A 128 -3.95 -0.88 11.04
CA PHE A 128 -3.12 0.01 11.83
C PHE A 128 -1.93 -0.73 12.41
N CYS A 129 -0.83 0.00 12.61
CA CYS A 129 0.33 -0.48 13.34
C CYS A 129 -0.06 -0.76 14.79
N ALA A 130 0.04 -2.01 15.23
CA ALA A 130 -0.28 -2.44 16.58
C ALA A 130 0.54 -1.74 17.68
N ALA A 131 1.70 -1.17 17.31
CA ALA A 131 2.60 -0.51 18.26
C ALA A 131 2.40 1.02 18.36
N CYS A 132 2.02 1.70 17.27
CA CYS A 132 1.97 3.17 17.25
C CYS A 132 0.70 3.78 16.63
N GLY A 133 -0.23 2.94 16.15
CA GLY A 133 -1.49 3.38 15.55
C GLY A 133 -1.35 4.07 14.18
N GLN A 134 -0.16 4.12 13.58
CA GLN A 134 0.01 4.62 12.21
C GLN A 134 -0.65 3.66 11.20
N TYR A 135 -1.17 4.17 10.10
CA TYR A 135 -1.79 3.38 9.02
C TYR A 135 -0.98 3.41 7.71
N SER A 136 0.03 4.28 7.62
CA SER A 136 0.93 4.37 6.48
C SER A 136 2.07 3.38 6.60
N HIS A 137 2.44 2.73 5.48
CA HIS A 137 3.59 1.81 5.42
C HIS A 137 3.48 0.65 6.41
N VAL A 138 2.26 0.18 6.61
CA VAL A 138 1.90 -0.89 7.54
C VAL A 138 1.81 -2.20 6.78
N THR A 139 2.60 -3.17 7.21
CA THR A 139 2.63 -4.53 6.67
C THR A 139 2.18 -5.51 7.74
N THR A 140 1.43 -6.53 7.33
CA THR A 140 1.07 -7.62 8.24
C THR A 140 2.31 -8.42 8.61
N ASP A 141 2.37 -8.86 9.87
CA ASP A 141 3.43 -9.75 10.34
C ASP A 141 3.34 -11.06 9.55
N PRO A 142 4.37 -11.43 8.76
CA PRO A 142 4.35 -12.64 7.96
C PRO A 142 4.26 -13.93 8.78
N ASN A 143 4.54 -13.89 10.09
CA ASN A 143 4.50 -15.08 10.94
C ASN A 143 3.11 -15.35 11.51
N THR A 144 2.34 -14.30 11.79
CA THR A 144 1.05 -14.43 12.45
C THR A 144 -0.11 -14.07 11.53
N ASP A 145 0.09 -13.13 10.60
CA ASP A 145 -0.96 -12.50 9.77
C ASP A 145 -2.12 -11.91 10.59
N LEU A 146 -1.92 -11.84 11.92
CA LEU A 146 -2.90 -11.41 12.92
C LEU A 146 -2.67 -9.99 13.35
N VAL A 147 -1.47 -9.42 13.15
CA VAL A 147 -1.13 -8.03 13.51
C VAL A 147 -0.31 -7.40 12.40
N ALA A 148 -0.29 -6.07 12.34
CA ALA A 148 0.52 -5.33 11.41
C ALA A 148 1.36 -4.28 12.13
N PHE A 149 2.50 -3.96 11.54
CA PHE A 149 3.42 -2.95 12.03
C PHE A 149 3.79 -2.01 10.90
N CYS A 150 3.98 -0.72 11.21
CA CYS A 150 4.65 0.16 10.27
C CYS A 150 6.13 -0.21 10.19
N GLU A 151 6.77 0.08 9.05
CA GLU A 151 8.21 -0.16 8.81
C GLU A 151 9.10 0.27 10.00
N SER A 152 8.88 1.48 10.53
CA SER A 152 9.65 1.99 11.68
C SER A 152 9.40 1.23 12.99
N CYS A 153 8.20 0.69 13.20
CA CYS A 153 7.93 -0.15 14.35
C CYS A 153 8.51 -1.55 14.17
N TRP A 154 8.49 -2.09 12.95
CA TRP A 154 9.08 -3.39 12.63
C TRP A 154 10.59 -3.40 12.91
N ASP A 155 11.31 -2.40 12.40
CA ASP A 155 12.76 -2.26 12.62
C ASP A 155 13.14 -2.15 14.11
N ARG A 156 12.31 -1.45 14.89
CA ARG A 156 12.52 -1.30 16.34
C ARG A 156 12.10 -2.53 17.13
N ALA A 157 11.04 -3.19 16.71
CA ALA A 157 10.48 -4.33 17.43
C ALA A 157 11.44 -5.51 17.38
N GLN A 158 12.28 -5.62 16.33
CA GLN A 158 13.10 -6.81 16.04
C GLN A 158 12.36 -8.08 16.50
N PRO A 159 11.09 -8.28 16.06
CA PRO A 159 10.28 -9.34 16.61
C PRO A 159 11.09 -10.62 16.43
N PRO A 160 11.35 -11.37 17.52
CA PRO A 160 12.28 -12.48 17.45
C PRO A 160 11.85 -13.35 16.28
N ARG A 161 12.79 -13.66 15.38
CA ARG A 161 12.60 -14.77 14.46
C ARG A 161 12.46 -15.98 15.38
N PHE A 162 11.22 -16.29 15.74
CA PHE A 162 10.91 -17.23 16.81
C PHE A 162 11.45 -18.63 16.51
N TRP A 163 12.05 -18.87 15.34
CA TRP A 163 12.68 -20.11 14.92
C TRP A 163 14.22 -20.08 14.85
N GLU A 164 14.89 -18.93 15.02
CA GLU A 164 16.38 -18.89 15.05
C GLU A 164 16.95 -19.05 16.48
N ASP A 165 16.16 -18.77 17.53
CA ASP A 165 16.59 -18.84 18.94
C ASP A 165 16.10 -20.07 19.72
N ILE A 166 15.15 -20.85 19.19
CA ILE A 166 14.81 -22.17 19.71
C ILE A 166 15.38 -23.21 18.76
N GLY A 167 16.54 -23.74 19.14
CA GLY A 167 17.30 -24.75 18.41
C GLY A 167 16.41 -25.74 17.68
N GLY A 168 16.77 -25.98 16.41
CA GLY A 168 16.05 -26.85 15.49
C GLY A 168 15.65 -28.19 16.11
N TYR A 169 14.52 -28.70 15.63
CA TYR A 169 14.09 -30.07 15.89
C TYR A 169 15.13 -31.05 15.34
N ASP A 170 15.75 -31.80 16.25
CA ASP A 170 16.20 -33.18 16.00
C ASP A 170 14.98 -34.11 16.02
#